data_AF-A0A519K796-F1
#
_entry.id   AF-A0A519K796-F1
#
_cell.length_a   1.000
_cell.length_b   1.000
_cell.length_c   1.000
_cell.angle_alpha   90.00
_cell.angle_beta   90.00
_cell.angle_gamma   90.00
#
_symmetry.space_group_name_H-M   'P 1'
#
loop_
_entity.id
_entity.type
_entity.pdbx_description
1 polymer ?
#
loop_
_entity_poly.entity_id
_entity_poly.type
_entity_poly.pdbx_seq_one_letter_code
_entity_poly.pdbx_strand_id
1 'polypeptide(L)'
;MTKMPAISFKDVYPLYGSIDIRNSSVERSNAIQLDLLEQLTLAGEALKKACKIVDFPILKETQFRIDKYIDAASDTLLSDDEMQIYDFLQIHLDAVFQNLLELKPELKKVINDYFSALDPTRKIVYHHRKEYEESITRINDTLDRFIDIEQKVVQEVYPHYFERYITDGAEFNIYIGQSLTPHIPFSDIYVRNLKLWQLSFLTKAARLTHTLEKRLPLTLQTTQLILAHSVPLTISFRRKERKFDVDGAYNIRYEIIKKRIDKVHIRDSEERLTQPGKIAVVYSQHKELMEYLEYIEFLQSEGLLGDNLEHFDLEDTQGISGLKAVRVDVLFEPEAAPKESNARLGKEQLVKR
;
A
#
# COMPACT_ATOMS: atom_id res chain seq x y z
N MET A 1 -4.98 37.43 -26.68
CA MET A 1 -4.62 36.71 -25.46
C MET A 1 -3.34 35.94 -25.71
N THR A 2 -2.22 36.41 -25.18
CA THR A 2 -0.92 35.73 -25.32
C THR A 2 -0.99 34.40 -24.58
N LYS A 3 -0.95 33.29 -25.31
CA LYS A 3 -1.01 31.94 -24.74
C LYS A 3 0.24 31.79 -23.88
N MET A 4 0.10 31.74 -22.55
CA MET A 4 1.23 31.46 -21.66
C MET A 4 1.95 30.21 -22.16
N PRO A 5 3.29 30.23 -22.32
CA PRO A 5 4.04 29.09 -22.82
C PRO A 5 3.81 27.85 -21.93
N ALA A 6 3.90 26.67 -22.55
CA ALA A 6 3.82 25.41 -21.81
C ALA A 6 5.02 25.32 -20.86
N ILE A 7 4.77 24.99 -19.58
CA ILE A 7 5.84 24.73 -18.62
C ILE A 7 6.34 23.31 -18.94
N SER A 8 7.59 23.20 -19.36
CA SER A 8 8.21 21.92 -19.70
C SER A 8 9.66 21.90 -19.26
N PHE A 9 10.13 20.73 -18.83
CA PHE A 9 11.48 20.48 -18.35
C PHE A 9 12.03 19.30 -19.12
N LYS A 10 13.12 19.53 -19.85
CA LYS A 10 13.80 18.53 -20.68
C LYS A 10 14.97 17.94 -19.91
N ASP A 11 15.36 16.73 -20.29
CA ASP A 11 16.52 16.05 -19.76
C ASP A 11 16.49 15.89 -18.22
N VAL A 12 15.33 15.52 -17.68
CA VAL A 12 15.15 15.20 -16.26
C VAL A 12 15.13 13.69 -16.05
N TYR A 13 15.84 13.23 -15.02
CA TYR A 13 15.90 11.84 -14.62
C TYR A 13 14.73 11.52 -13.70
N PRO A 14 13.88 10.55 -14.05
CA PRO A 14 12.76 10.14 -13.21
C PRO A 14 13.22 9.05 -12.21
N LEU A 15 12.74 9.13 -10.98
CA LEU A 15 12.84 8.05 -10.01
C LEU A 15 11.43 7.77 -9.49
N TYR A 16 10.99 6.52 -9.63
CA TYR A 16 9.70 6.07 -9.13
C TYR A 16 9.88 5.03 -8.05
N GLY A 17 9.13 5.17 -6.96
CA GLY A 17 9.02 4.16 -5.92
C GLY A 17 7.61 4.07 -5.39
N SER A 18 7.27 2.91 -4.86
CA SER A 18 5.98 2.66 -4.23
C SER A 18 6.12 1.81 -2.96
N ILE A 19 5.22 2.08 -2.03
CA ILE A 19 4.96 1.32 -0.81
C ILE A 19 3.48 0.96 -0.88
N ASP A 20 3.17 -0.31 -1.11
CA ASP A 20 1.79 -0.80 -1.23
C ASP A 20 1.40 -1.63 0.00
N ILE A 21 0.15 -1.56 0.43
CA ILE A 21 -0.37 -2.45 1.48
C ILE A 21 -0.77 -3.78 0.84
N ARG A 22 -0.10 -4.85 1.27
CA ARG A 22 -0.34 -6.19 0.74
C ARG A 22 -1.79 -6.58 1.00
N ASN A 23 -2.49 -6.97 -0.07
CA ASN A 23 -3.86 -7.46 -0.02
C ASN A 23 -4.90 -6.47 0.54
N SER A 24 -4.65 -5.15 0.48
CA SER A 24 -5.58 -4.14 1.02
C SER A 24 -7.03 -4.36 0.58
N SER A 25 -7.26 -4.66 -0.71
CA SER A 25 -8.58 -4.89 -1.27
C SER A 25 -9.24 -6.17 -0.72
N VAL A 26 -8.47 -7.23 -0.51
CA VAL A 26 -8.98 -8.50 0.05
C VAL A 26 -9.34 -8.31 1.52
N GLU A 27 -8.47 -7.67 2.30
CA GLU A 27 -8.73 -7.38 3.71
C GLU A 27 -9.93 -6.45 3.90
N ARG A 28 -10.11 -5.47 2.99
CA ARG A 28 -11.31 -4.62 2.97
C ARG A 28 -12.58 -5.44 2.75
N SER A 29 -12.58 -6.31 1.74
CA SER A 29 -13.72 -7.17 1.44
C SER A 29 -14.04 -8.13 2.58
N ASN A 30 -13.02 -8.73 3.18
CA ASN A 30 -13.15 -9.61 4.35
C ASN A 30 -13.75 -8.86 5.55
N ALA A 31 -13.27 -7.65 5.85
CA ALA A 31 -13.81 -6.83 6.92
C ALA A 31 -15.30 -6.49 6.72
N ILE A 32 -15.72 -6.18 5.50
CA ILE A 32 -17.12 -5.94 5.15
C ILE A 32 -17.96 -7.23 5.33
N GLN A 33 -17.44 -8.36 4.85
CA GLN A 33 -18.09 -9.66 4.97
C GLN A 33 -18.34 -10.05 6.43
N LEU A 34 -17.34 -9.87 7.30
CA LEU A 34 -17.46 -10.16 8.73
C LEU A 34 -18.49 -9.27 9.42
N ASP A 35 -18.50 -7.96 9.16
CA ASP A 35 -19.49 -7.04 9.72
C ASP A 35 -20.93 -7.41 9.26
N LEU A 36 -21.11 -7.80 7.99
CA LEU A 36 -22.41 -8.24 7.47
C LEU A 36 -22.89 -9.54 8.11
N LEU A 37 -22.00 -10.54 8.23
CA LEU A 37 -22.31 -11.81 8.88
C LEU A 37 -22.67 -11.62 10.36
N GLU A 38 -21.96 -10.74 11.07
CA GLU A 38 -22.28 -10.36 12.45
C GLU A 38 -23.69 -9.75 12.52
N GLN A 39 -23.99 -8.75 11.68
CA GLN A 39 -25.29 -8.09 11.68
C GLN A 39 -26.45 -9.04 11.32
N LEU A 40 -26.28 -9.88 10.30
CA LEU A 40 -27.28 -10.88 9.91
C LEU A 40 -27.53 -11.90 11.02
N THR A 41 -26.48 -12.32 11.72
CA THR A 41 -26.60 -13.25 12.85
C THR A 41 -27.39 -12.61 13.99
N LEU A 42 -27.06 -11.37 14.37
CA LEU A 42 -27.79 -10.61 15.40
C LEU A 42 -29.25 -10.40 15.01
N ALA A 43 -29.52 -10.06 13.75
CA ALA A 43 -30.87 -9.92 13.21
C ALA A 43 -31.66 -11.25 13.30
N GLY A 44 -31.04 -12.36 12.90
CA GLY A 44 -31.66 -13.69 12.94
C GLY A 44 -31.97 -14.13 14.37
N GLU A 45 -31.09 -13.86 15.33
CA GLU A 45 -31.36 -14.14 16.74
C GLU A 45 -32.54 -13.33 17.30
N ALA A 46 -32.59 -12.03 16.99
CA ALA A 46 -33.69 -11.17 17.39
C ALA A 46 -35.03 -11.63 16.78
N LEU A 47 -35.01 -12.01 15.51
CA LEU A 47 -36.19 -12.47 14.78
C LEU A 47 -36.67 -13.85 15.26
N LYS A 48 -35.77 -14.80 15.55
CA LYS A 48 -36.12 -16.10 16.17
C LYS A 48 -36.80 -15.92 17.53
N LYS A 49 -36.39 -14.92 18.32
CA LYS A 49 -37.08 -14.57 19.58
C LYS A 49 -38.46 -13.96 19.30
N ALA A 50 -38.58 -13.08 18.30
CA ALA A 50 -39.86 -12.50 17.89
C ALA A 50 -40.88 -13.54 17.41
N CYS A 51 -40.47 -14.52 16.62
CA CYS A 51 -41.31 -15.62 16.12
C CYS A 51 -41.91 -16.50 17.23
N LYS A 52 -41.32 -16.50 18.45
CA LYS A 52 -41.88 -17.22 19.60
C LYS A 52 -43.04 -16.47 20.27
N ILE A 53 -43.11 -15.15 20.07
CA ILE A 53 -44.14 -14.28 20.67
C ILE A 53 -45.25 -13.99 19.65
N VAL A 54 -44.90 -13.89 18.37
CA VAL A 54 -45.81 -13.52 17.29
C VAL A 54 -45.73 -14.52 16.16
N ASP A 55 -46.86 -15.13 15.82
CA ASP A 55 -46.97 -16.05 14.68
C ASP A 55 -47.40 -15.28 13.42
N PHE A 56 -46.46 -14.52 12.85
CA PHE A 56 -46.67 -13.81 11.59
C PHE A 56 -45.89 -14.50 10.46
N PRO A 57 -46.54 -14.86 9.32
CA PRO A 57 -45.85 -15.46 8.18
C PRO A 57 -44.69 -14.61 7.66
N ILE A 58 -44.81 -13.28 7.70
CA ILE A 58 -43.74 -12.37 7.27
C ILE A 58 -42.46 -12.53 8.10
N LEU A 59 -42.54 -12.85 9.39
CA LEU A 59 -41.33 -13.06 10.21
C LEU A 59 -40.59 -14.34 9.83
N LYS A 60 -41.33 -15.38 9.43
CA LYS A 60 -40.74 -16.63 8.91
C LYS A 60 -40.07 -16.39 7.56
N GLU A 61 -40.67 -15.57 6.70
CA GLU A 61 -40.09 -15.16 5.41
C GLU A 61 -38.81 -14.32 5.62
N THR A 62 -38.85 -13.31 6.51
CA THR A 62 -37.67 -12.51 6.85
C THR A 62 -36.55 -13.39 7.42
N GLN A 63 -36.88 -14.40 8.24
CA GLN A 63 -35.87 -15.33 8.78
C GLN A 63 -35.25 -16.17 7.68
N PHE A 64 -36.06 -16.69 6.76
CA PHE A 64 -35.58 -17.43 5.61
C PHE A 64 -34.65 -16.59 4.73
N ARG A 65 -34.96 -15.30 4.54
CA ARG A 65 -34.07 -14.37 3.83
C ARG A 65 -32.76 -14.15 4.56
N ILE A 66 -32.78 -13.95 5.89
CA ILE A 66 -31.56 -13.82 6.70
C ILE A 66 -30.68 -15.06 6.52
N ASP A 67 -31.23 -16.25 6.68
CA ASP A 67 -30.48 -17.51 6.56
C ASP A 67 -29.86 -17.63 5.16
N LYS A 68 -30.61 -17.29 4.10
CA LYS A 68 -30.09 -17.25 2.72
C LYS A 68 -28.94 -16.24 2.54
N TYR A 69 -29.03 -15.07 3.15
CA TYR A 69 -27.98 -14.06 3.07
C TYR A 69 -26.73 -14.45 3.86
N ILE A 70 -26.89 -15.14 4.99
CA ILE A 70 -25.76 -15.72 5.74
C ILE A 70 -25.04 -16.75 4.86
N ASP A 71 -25.78 -17.67 4.24
CA ASP A 71 -25.19 -18.68 3.36
C ASP A 71 -24.44 -18.02 2.19
N ALA A 72 -25.04 -17.02 1.54
CA ALA A 72 -24.43 -16.29 0.44
C ALA A 72 -23.17 -15.51 0.87
N ALA A 73 -23.20 -14.90 2.06
CA ALA A 73 -22.08 -14.13 2.60
C ALA A 73 -21.01 -15.00 3.28
N SER A 74 -21.21 -16.32 3.43
CA SER A 74 -20.24 -17.20 4.11
C SER A 74 -19.06 -17.62 3.22
N ASP A 75 -19.22 -17.57 1.89
CA ASP A 75 -18.16 -17.93 0.94
C ASP A 75 -17.38 -16.69 0.47
N THR A 76 -17.64 -16.20 -0.75
CA THR A 76 -17.04 -14.98 -1.29
C THR A 76 -18.14 -13.96 -1.52
N LEU A 77 -18.09 -12.85 -0.78
CA LEU A 77 -19.07 -11.77 -0.94
C LEU A 77 -18.85 -11.04 -2.27
N LEU A 78 -19.78 -11.21 -3.20
CA LEU A 78 -19.80 -10.45 -4.45
C LEU A 78 -20.37 -9.05 -4.19
N SER A 79 -19.97 -8.06 -4.99
CA SER A 79 -20.45 -6.67 -4.83
C SER A 79 -21.97 -6.53 -4.97
N ASP A 80 -22.59 -7.33 -5.84
CA ASP A 80 -24.05 -7.34 -5.98
C ASP A 80 -24.75 -7.94 -4.75
N ASP A 81 -24.13 -8.93 -4.10
CA ASP A 81 -24.66 -9.54 -2.87
C ASP A 81 -24.54 -8.56 -1.70
N GLU A 82 -23.40 -7.88 -1.57
CA GLU A 82 -23.18 -6.82 -0.58
C GLU A 82 -24.32 -5.78 -0.63
N MET A 83 -24.60 -5.24 -1.83
CA MET A 83 -25.64 -4.23 -2.01
C MET A 83 -27.03 -4.74 -1.63
N GLN A 84 -27.38 -5.96 -2.05
CA GLN A 84 -28.68 -6.57 -1.72
C GLN A 84 -28.86 -6.81 -0.22
N ILE A 85 -27.79 -7.24 0.46
CA ILE A 85 -27.80 -7.46 1.91
C ILE A 85 -27.98 -6.12 2.63
N TYR A 86 -27.26 -5.07 2.21
CA TYR A 86 -27.44 -3.74 2.80
C TYR A 86 -28.86 -3.21 2.64
N ASP A 87 -29.43 -3.27 1.44
CA ASP A 87 -30.81 -2.83 1.19
C ASP A 87 -31.81 -3.61 2.05
N PHE A 88 -31.60 -4.93 2.18
CA PHE A 88 -32.41 -5.75 3.06
C PHE A 88 -32.31 -5.32 4.53
N LEU A 89 -31.10 -5.17 5.06
CA LEU A 89 -30.86 -4.81 6.46
C LEU A 89 -31.40 -3.40 6.79
N GLN A 90 -31.16 -2.43 5.92
CA GLN A 90 -31.48 -1.03 6.18
C GLN A 90 -32.94 -0.67 5.91
N ILE A 91 -33.57 -1.30 4.93
CA ILE A 91 -34.93 -0.95 4.51
C ILE A 91 -35.92 -1.97 5.03
N HIS A 92 -35.74 -3.24 4.66
CA HIS A 92 -36.75 -4.27 4.92
C HIS A 92 -36.74 -4.71 6.39
N LEU A 93 -35.57 -5.05 6.92
CA LEU A 93 -35.45 -5.54 8.29
C LEU A 93 -35.74 -4.42 9.30
N ASP A 94 -35.23 -3.20 9.08
CA ASP A 94 -35.54 -2.05 9.92
C ASP A 94 -37.05 -1.84 10.01
N ALA A 95 -37.77 -1.78 8.86
CA ALA A 95 -39.21 -1.62 8.85
C ALA A 95 -39.95 -2.73 9.62
N VAL A 96 -39.52 -3.99 9.49
CA VAL A 96 -40.09 -5.11 10.26
C VAL A 96 -39.87 -4.89 11.77
N PHE A 97 -38.67 -4.52 12.18
CA PHE A 97 -38.33 -4.29 13.59
C PHE A 97 -39.06 -3.07 14.18
N GLN A 98 -39.16 -1.96 13.45
CA GLN A 98 -39.95 -0.80 13.91
C GLN A 98 -41.42 -1.16 14.12
N ASN A 99 -42.05 -1.87 13.18
CA ASN A 99 -43.43 -2.33 13.34
C ASN A 99 -43.59 -3.29 14.54
N LEU A 100 -42.64 -4.18 14.79
CA LEU A 100 -42.68 -5.08 15.94
C LEU A 100 -42.56 -4.31 17.28
N LEU A 101 -41.75 -3.24 17.32
CA LEU A 101 -41.64 -2.37 18.50
C LEU A 101 -42.97 -1.68 18.83
N GLU A 102 -43.74 -1.27 17.82
CA GLU A 102 -45.07 -0.68 18.00
C GLU A 102 -46.12 -1.70 18.45
N LEU A 103 -46.11 -2.89 17.84
CA LEU A 103 -47.14 -3.91 18.07
C LEU A 103 -46.95 -4.69 19.39
N LYS A 104 -45.71 -4.89 19.83
CA LYS A 104 -45.39 -5.79 20.95
C LYS A 104 -44.31 -5.21 21.88
N PRO A 105 -44.71 -4.56 22.99
CA PRO A 105 -43.78 -4.01 23.98
C PRO A 105 -42.80 -5.04 24.57
N GLU A 106 -43.19 -6.32 24.63
CA GLU A 106 -42.34 -7.42 25.12
C GLU A 106 -41.08 -7.64 24.26
N LEU A 107 -41.12 -7.27 22.96
CA LEU A 107 -39.97 -7.40 22.05
C LEU A 107 -38.99 -6.23 22.13
N LYS A 108 -39.36 -5.15 22.86
CA LYS A 108 -38.60 -3.91 22.89
C LYS A 108 -37.15 -4.10 23.29
N LYS A 109 -36.90 -4.92 24.33
CA LYS A 109 -35.53 -5.21 24.78
C LYS A 109 -34.72 -5.91 23.67
N VAL A 110 -35.26 -7.00 23.12
CA VAL A 110 -34.56 -7.83 22.12
C VAL A 110 -34.22 -7.03 20.86
N ILE A 111 -35.15 -6.22 20.37
CA ILE A 111 -34.94 -5.42 19.16
C ILE A 111 -33.99 -4.24 19.43
N ASN A 112 -34.09 -3.60 20.60
CA ASN A 112 -33.14 -2.54 20.98
C ASN A 112 -31.73 -3.08 21.19
N ASP A 113 -31.58 -4.31 21.70
CA ASP A 113 -30.27 -4.97 21.82
C ASP A 113 -29.63 -5.10 20.42
N TYR A 114 -30.40 -5.48 19.38
CA TYR A 114 -29.93 -5.47 17.98
C TYR A 114 -29.53 -4.07 17.52
N PHE A 115 -30.40 -3.07 17.67
CA PHE A 115 -30.11 -1.71 17.20
C PHE A 115 -28.93 -1.06 17.93
N SER A 116 -28.65 -1.46 19.17
CA SER A 116 -27.52 -0.94 19.93
C SER A 116 -26.15 -1.47 19.47
N ALA A 117 -26.14 -2.58 18.72
CA ALA A 117 -24.93 -3.09 18.06
C ALA A 117 -24.57 -2.34 16.77
N LEU A 118 -25.48 -1.51 16.23
CA LEU A 118 -25.26 -0.79 14.98
C LEU A 118 -24.54 0.55 15.22
N ASP A 119 -23.69 0.95 14.28
CA ASP A 119 -23.09 2.27 14.27
C ASP A 119 -24.17 3.37 14.19
N PRO A 120 -24.13 4.40 15.06
CA PRO A 120 -25.18 5.42 15.12
C PRO A 120 -25.38 6.20 13.82
N THR A 121 -24.33 6.36 13.01
CA THR A 121 -24.32 7.12 11.76
C THR A 121 -24.58 6.22 10.57
N ARG A 122 -23.90 5.08 10.48
CA ARG A 122 -23.97 4.17 9.32
C ARG A 122 -25.15 3.21 9.37
N LYS A 123 -25.75 3.00 10.56
CA LYS A 123 -26.88 2.07 10.79
C LYS A 123 -26.59 0.62 10.42
N ILE A 124 -25.33 0.23 10.54
CA ILE A 124 -24.82 -1.11 10.24
C ILE A 124 -23.78 -1.47 11.30
N VAL A 125 -23.48 -2.77 11.47
CA VAL A 125 -22.31 -3.18 12.26
C VAL A 125 -21.05 -2.64 11.57
N TYR A 126 -20.11 -2.11 12.35
CA TYR A 126 -18.91 -1.44 11.86
C TYR A 126 -17.76 -1.65 12.85
N HIS A 127 -17.37 -2.91 13.01
CA HIS A 127 -16.28 -3.32 13.91
C HIS A 127 -15.04 -3.63 13.09
N HIS A 128 -15.12 -4.64 12.22
CA HIS A 128 -13.99 -5.11 11.42
C HIS A 128 -13.58 -4.07 10.39
N ARG A 129 -14.54 -3.41 9.73
CA ARG A 129 -14.24 -2.35 8.78
C ARG A 129 -13.57 -1.15 9.46
N LYS A 130 -13.94 -0.86 10.72
CA LYS A 130 -13.29 0.19 11.51
C LYS A 130 -11.83 -0.17 11.81
N GLU A 131 -11.57 -1.40 12.24
CA GLU A 131 -10.20 -1.88 12.49
C GLU A 131 -9.32 -1.82 11.23
N TYR A 132 -9.87 -2.21 10.08
CA TYR A 132 -9.22 -2.06 8.77
C TYR A 132 -8.92 -0.59 8.46
N GLU A 133 -9.92 0.30 8.51
CA GLU A 133 -9.77 1.72 8.18
C GLU A 133 -8.79 2.44 9.13
N GLU A 134 -8.81 2.11 10.42
CA GLU A 134 -7.83 2.61 11.39
C GLU A 134 -6.41 2.13 11.09
N SER A 135 -6.25 0.88 10.64
CA SER A 135 -4.94 0.31 10.31
C SER A 135 -4.33 0.97 9.07
N ILE A 136 -5.13 1.16 8.00
CA ILE A 136 -4.74 1.92 6.80
C ILE A 136 -4.33 3.35 7.19
N THR A 137 -5.15 4.03 7.99
CA THR A 137 -4.88 5.41 8.42
C THR A 137 -3.57 5.50 9.20
N ARG A 138 -3.32 4.58 10.14
CA ARG A 138 -2.08 4.56 10.93
C ARG A 138 -0.84 4.33 10.07
N ILE A 139 -0.92 3.45 9.07
CA ILE A 139 0.18 3.20 8.13
C ILE A 139 0.45 4.47 7.32
N ASN A 140 -0.58 5.04 6.69
CA ASN A 140 -0.44 6.23 5.84
C ASN A 140 0.08 7.43 6.61
N ASP A 141 -0.46 7.72 7.79
CA ASP A 141 0.02 8.81 8.66
C ASP A 141 1.49 8.64 9.06
N THR A 142 1.91 7.39 9.28
CA THR A 142 3.29 7.07 9.66
C THR A 142 4.24 7.25 8.49
N LEU A 143 3.85 6.76 7.30
CA LEU A 143 4.58 6.98 6.07
C LEU A 143 4.66 8.46 5.74
N ASP A 144 3.56 9.21 5.79
CA ASP A 144 3.54 10.63 5.46
C ASP A 144 4.53 11.45 6.28
N ARG A 145 4.53 11.26 7.60
CA ARG A 145 5.50 11.92 8.49
C ARG A 145 6.93 11.51 8.16
N PHE A 146 7.18 10.23 7.91
CA PHE A 146 8.51 9.73 7.57
C PHE A 146 9.02 10.33 6.25
N ILE A 147 8.17 10.34 5.22
CA ILE A 147 8.48 10.90 3.91
C ILE A 147 8.75 12.40 4.01
N ASP A 148 7.94 13.16 4.77
CA ASP A 148 8.13 14.60 4.93
C ASP A 148 9.48 14.95 5.61
N ILE A 149 9.97 14.08 6.50
CA ILE A 149 11.27 14.24 7.15
C ILE A 149 12.40 13.93 6.16
N GLU A 150 12.38 12.77 5.53
CA GLU A 150 13.43 12.34 4.59
C GLU A 150 13.51 13.24 3.35
N GLN A 151 12.35 13.74 2.86
CA GLN A 151 12.28 14.63 1.72
C GLN A 151 12.96 15.98 1.98
N LYS A 152 12.80 16.55 3.19
CA LYS A 152 13.50 17.79 3.56
C LYS A 152 15.02 17.62 3.51
N VAL A 153 15.52 16.53 4.07
CA VAL A 153 16.96 16.23 4.09
C VAL A 153 17.50 16.10 2.67
N VAL A 154 16.82 15.35 1.80
CA VAL A 154 17.34 15.09 0.45
C VAL A 154 17.20 16.28 -0.49
N GLN A 155 16.25 17.18 -0.25
CA GLN A 155 16.12 18.46 -0.98
C GLN A 155 17.29 19.42 -0.72
N GLU A 156 17.96 19.33 0.43
CA GLU A 156 19.16 20.12 0.72
C GLU A 156 20.37 19.70 -0.13
N VAL A 157 20.40 18.44 -0.60
CA VAL A 157 21.49 17.93 -1.44
C VAL A 157 21.44 18.53 -2.84
N TYR A 158 20.26 18.48 -3.49
CA TYR A 158 20.02 19.12 -4.77
C TYR A 158 18.51 19.34 -4.96
N PRO A 159 18.05 20.55 -5.33
CA PRO A 159 16.63 20.80 -5.53
C PRO A 159 16.03 19.94 -6.65
N HIS A 160 14.95 19.25 -6.35
CA HIS A 160 14.26 18.36 -7.29
C HIS A 160 12.75 18.45 -7.13
N TYR A 161 12.02 18.04 -8.15
CA TYR A 161 10.57 17.93 -8.05
C TYR A 161 10.21 16.60 -7.39
N PHE A 162 9.36 16.64 -6.37
CA PHE A 162 8.87 15.47 -5.64
C PHE A 162 7.34 15.49 -5.66
N GLU A 163 6.73 14.45 -6.19
CA GLU A 163 5.28 14.27 -6.25
C GLU A 163 4.92 12.97 -5.52
N ARG A 164 3.97 13.02 -4.58
CA ARG A 164 3.50 11.87 -3.81
C ARG A 164 2.00 11.69 -3.98
N TYR A 165 1.56 10.44 -4.05
CA TYR A 165 0.17 10.03 -4.06
C TYR A 165 -0.05 9.02 -2.93
N ILE A 166 -1.08 9.26 -2.10
CA ILE A 166 -1.45 8.38 -1.00
C ILE A 166 -2.82 7.79 -1.32
N THR A 167 -2.92 6.48 -1.28
CA THR A 167 -4.16 5.73 -1.45
C THR A 167 -4.25 4.68 -0.33
N ASP A 168 -4.28 3.40 -0.65
CA ASP A 168 -4.02 2.33 0.33
C ASP A 168 -2.52 2.23 0.64
N GLY A 169 -1.65 2.84 -0.15
CA GLY A 169 -0.22 2.94 0.10
C GLY A 169 0.33 4.32 -0.30
N ALA A 170 1.64 4.43 -0.43
CA ALA A 170 2.31 5.64 -0.86
C ALA A 170 3.12 5.41 -2.14
N GLU A 171 2.83 6.19 -3.18
CA GLU A 171 3.63 6.25 -4.40
C GLU A 171 4.31 7.61 -4.51
N PHE A 172 5.53 7.64 -5.04
CA PHE A 172 6.22 8.89 -5.28
C PHE A 172 7.01 8.90 -6.58
N ASN A 173 7.01 10.06 -7.22
CA ASN A 173 7.77 10.36 -8.42
C ASN A 173 8.71 11.51 -8.10
N ILE A 174 9.99 11.31 -8.40
CA ILE A 174 11.01 12.33 -8.29
C ILE A 174 11.52 12.63 -9.69
N TYR A 175 11.71 13.91 -9.98
CA TYR A 175 12.36 14.35 -11.20
C TYR A 175 13.49 15.29 -10.83
N ILE A 176 14.70 14.99 -11.31
CA ILE A 176 15.90 15.77 -11.08
C ILE A 176 16.61 16.06 -12.40
N GLY A 177 17.11 17.27 -12.60
CA GLY A 177 17.88 17.62 -13.79
C GLY A 177 18.13 19.12 -13.90
N GLN A 178 19.07 19.50 -14.75
CA GLN A 178 19.51 20.89 -14.91
C GLN A 178 18.36 21.86 -15.20
N SER A 179 17.34 21.44 -15.96
CA SER A 179 16.22 22.31 -16.34
C SER A 179 15.31 22.69 -15.17
N LEU A 180 15.27 21.88 -14.10
CA LEU A 180 14.45 22.17 -12.92
C LEU A 180 15.11 23.21 -12.01
N THR A 181 16.44 23.30 -12.04
CA THR A 181 17.21 24.21 -11.18
C THR A 181 18.32 24.87 -11.99
N PRO A 182 17.97 25.81 -12.90
CA PRO A 182 18.90 26.38 -13.88
C PRO A 182 20.05 27.18 -13.27
N HIS A 183 19.94 27.57 -12.00
CA HIS A 183 20.94 28.38 -11.30
C HIS A 183 21.97 27.55 -10.51
N ILE A 184 21.79 26.23 -10.42
CA ILE A 184 22.70 25.33 -9.72
C ILE A 184 23.26 24.33 -10.73
N PRO A 185 24.60 24.26 -10.92
CA PRO A 185 25.21 23.31 -11.85
C PRO A 185 24.82 21.87 -11.53
N PHE A 186 24.37 21.15 -12.55
CA PHE A 186 23.94 19.77 -12.43
C PHE A 186 25.06 18.79 -12.82
N SER A 187 25.08 17.63 -12.15
CA SER A 187 25.96 16.51 -12.44
C SER A 187 25.23 15.20 -12.13
N ASP A 188 25.54 14.15 -12.88
CA ASP A 188 24.94 12.81 -12.70
C ASP A 188 25.21 12.20 -11.31
N ILE A 189 26.18 12.74 -10.55
CA ILE A 189 26.39 12.34 -9.15
C ILE A 189 25.14 12.57 -8.29
N TYR A 190 24.36 13.62 -8.56
CA TYR A 190 23.12 13.88 -7.83
C TYR A 190 22.05 12.84 -8.13
N VAL A 191 21.99 12.32 -9.36
CA VAL A 191 21.06 11.24 -9.73
C VAL A 191 21.43 9.95 -8.99
N ARG A 192 22.72 9.57 -9.01
CA ARG A 192 23.21 8.39 -8.31
C ARG A 192 22.97 8.49 -6.80
N ASN A 193 23.23 9.66 -6.22
CA ASN A 193 22.95 9.91 -4.81
C ASN A 193 21.46 9.76 -4.48
N LEU A 194 20.56 10.28 -5.32
CA LEU A 194 19.12 10.12 -5.12
C LEU A 194 18.65 8.68 -5.28
N LYS A 195 19.22 7.89 -6.20
CA LYS A 195 18.87 6.46 -6.34
C LYS A 195 19.30 5.65 -5.12
N LEU A 196 20.52 5.88 -4.62
CA LEU A 196 20.98 5.25 -3.38
C LEU A 196 20.11 5.66 -2.18
N TRP A 197 19.78 6.95 -2.08
CA TRP A 197 18.84 7.44 -1.08
C TRP A 197 17.47 6.77 -1.21
N GLN A 198 16.93 6.61 -2.42
CA GLN A 198 15.63 5.97 -2.67
C GLN A 198 15.60 4.53 -2.16
N LEU A 199 16.65 3.75 -2.42
CA LEU A 199 16.76 2.37 -1.94
C LEU A 199 16.86 2.33 -0.40
N SER A 200 17.71 3.18 0.19
CA SER A 200 17.83 3.32 1.65
C SER A 200 16.50 3.73 2.30
N PHE A 201 15.81 4.70 1.70
CA PHE A 201 14.53 5.22 2.12
C PHE A 201 13.45 4.13 2.15
N LEU A 202 13.32 3.32 1.09
CA LEU A 202 12.36 2.22 1.08
C LEU A 202 12.72 1.13 2.08
N THR A 203 14.02 0.88 2.30
CA THR A 203 14.48 -0.05 3.35
C THR A 203 14.06 0.43 4.74
N LYS A 204 14.28 1.72 5.05
CA LYS A 204 13.84 2.33 6.31
C LYS A 204 12.31 2.32 6.45
N ALA A 205 11.57 2.61 5.38
CA ALA A 205 10.11 2.57 5.38
C ALA A 205 9.57 1.15 5.64
N ALA A 206 10.20 0.13 5.07
CA ALA A 206 9.89 -1.28 5.35
C ALA A 206 10.08 -1.59 6.85
N ARG A 207 11.21 -1.19 7.44
CA ARG A 207 11.47 -1.41 8.88
C ARG A 207 10.49 -0.66 9.78
N LEU A 208 10.14 0.57 9.41
CA LEU A 208 9.18 1.40 10.12
C LEU A 208 7.79 0.75 10.13
N THR A 209 7.30 0.32 8.97
CA THR A 209 6.00 -0.31 8.83
C THR A 209 5.97 -1.69 9.50
N HIS A 210 7.04 -2.49 9.40
CA HIS A 210 7.15 -3.76 10.12
C HIS A 210 7.09 -3.59 11.65
N THR A 211 7.70 -2.54 12.19
CA THR A 211 7.57 -2.22 13.63
C THR A 211 6.13 -1.83 13.99
N LEU A 212 5.43 -1.16 13.08
CA LEU A 212 4.05 -0.74 13.26
C LEU A 212 3.07 -1.92 13.20
N GLU A 213 3.36 -2.98 12.43
CA GLU A 213 2.49 -4.17 12.25
C GLU A 213 1.94 -4.71 13.57
N LYS A 214 2.80 -4.82 14.60
CA LYS A 214 2.43 -5.33 15.93
C LYS A 214 1.48 -4.42 16.73
N ARG A 215 1.21 -3.21 16.25
CA ARG A 215 0.40 -2.18 16.92
C ARG A 215 -0.85 -1.79 16.13
N LEU A 216 -1.10 -2.45 14.99
CA LEU A 216 -2.29 -2.23 14.19
C LEU A 216 -3.46 -3.04 14.73
N PRO A 217 -4.69 -2.50 14.75
CA PRO A 217 -5.90 -3.27 15.04
C PRO A 217 -6.05 -4.50 14.12
N LEU A 218 -5.82 -4.31 12.83
CA LEU A 218 -5.73 -5.36 11.83
C LEU A 218 -4.29 -5.41 11.31
N THR A 219 -3.66 -6.59 11.39
CA THR A 219 -2.28 -6.76 10.91
C THR A 219 -2.23 -6.63 9.39
N LEU A 220 -1.68 -5.50 8.92
CA LEU A 220 -1.46 -5.21 7.50
C LEU A 220 0.03 -5.03 7.26
N GLN A 221 0.53 -5.63 6.19
CA GLN A 221 1.94 -5.58 5.81
C GLN A 221 2.13 -4.68 4.59
N THR A 222 3.32 -4.11 4.45
CA THR A 222 3.66 -3.30 3.26
C THR A 222 4.69 -3.99 2.38
N THR A 223 4.68 -3.66 1.10
CA THR A 223 5.64 -4.12 0.10
C THR A 223 6.30 -2.93 -0.58
N GLN A 224 7.56 -3.07 -0.97
CA GLN A 224 8.36 -1.97 -1.50
C GLN A 224 8.80 -2.26 -2.94
N LEU A 225 8.66 -1.28 -3.80
CA LEU A 225 9.04 -1.39 -5.21
C LEU A 225 9.75 -0.14 -5.72
N ILE A 226 10.75 -0.36 -6.57
CA ILE A 226 11.43 0.66 -7.36
C ILE A 226 11.31 0.31 -8.84
N LEU A 227 11.02 1.31 -9.67
CA LEU A 227 11.24 1.21 -11.11
C LEU A 227 12.56 1.89 -11.46
N ALA A 228 13.58 1.08 -11.72
CA ALA A 228 14.87 1.57 -12.19
C ALA A 228 14.72 2.16 -13.59
N HIS A 229 15.16 3.41 -13.74
CA HIS A 229 15.22 4.08 -15.03
C HIS A 229 16.47 4.92 -15.13
N SER A 230 17.12 4.83 -16.28
CA SER A 230 18.44 5.42 -16.52
C SER A 230 18.46 6.46 -17.65
N VAL A 231 17.34 6.61 -18.37
CA VAL A 231 17.23 7.52 -19.51
C VAL A 231 16.51 8.79 -19.04
N PRO A 232 17.05 9.98 -19.31
CA PRO A 232 16.35 11.22 -18.99
C PRO A 232 15.15 11.39 -19.92
N LEU A 233 14.10 12.04 -19.43
CA LEU A 233 12.86 12.29 -20.16
C LEU A 233 12.48 13.78 -20.12
N THR A 234 11.43 14.11 -20.85
CA THR A 234 10.80 15.44 -20.79
C THR A 234 9.50 15.35 -20.00
N ILE A 235 9.28 16.26 -19.06
CA ILE A 235 8.00 16.44 -18.38
C ILE A 235 7.37 17.77 -18.77
N SER A 236 6.05 17.80 -18.84
CA SER A 236 5.29 19.02 -19.10
C SER A 236 4.11 19.16 -18.13
N PHE A 237 3.79 20.41 -17.77
CA PHE A 237 2.72 20.69 -16.83
C PHE A 237 1.35 20.64 -17.53
N ARG A 238 0.53 19.67 -17.15
CA ARG A 238 -0.85 19.53 -17.64
C ARG A 238 -1.79 20.41 -16.82
N ARG A 239 -2.15 21.58 -17.36
CA ARG A 239 -2.99 22.57 -16.66
C ARG A 239 -4.32 22.03 -16.15
N LYS A 240 -4.99 21.16 -16.92
CA LYS A 240 -6.27 20.57 -16.53
C LYS A 240 -6.13 19.64 -15.31
N GLU A 241 -5.04 18.89 -15.27
CA GLU A 241 -4.76 17.90 -14.23
C GLU A 241 -3.93 18.48 -13.07
N ARG A 242 -3.40 19.70 -13.24
CA ARG A 242 -2.54 20.43 -12.31
C ARG A 242 -1.31 19.63 -11.84
N LYS A 243 -0.78 18.77 -12.69
CA LYS A 243 0.40 17.92 -12.42
C LYS A 243 1.36 17.89 -13.61
N PHE A 244 2.59 17.46 -13.34
CA PHE A 244 3.53 17.12 -14.41
C PHE A 244 3.20 15.74 -14.95
N ASP A 245 3.24 15.61 -16.27
CA ASP A 245 3.18 14.33 -16.93
C ASP A 245 4.31 14.23 -17.93
N VAL A 246 4.67 13.01 -18.25
CA VAL A 246 5.72 12.69 -19.20
C VAL A 246 5.26 13.07 -20.61
N ASP A 247 6.12 13.79 -21.33
CA ASP A 247 5.85 14.31 -22.67
C ASP A 247 6.60 13.51 -23.74
N GLY A 248 5.99 13.32 -24.91
CA GLY A 248 6.56 12.63 -26.06
C GLY A 248 6.33 11.12 -26.13
N ALA A 249 6.13 10.61 -27.35
CA ALA A 249 5.77 9.21 -27.63
C ALA A 249 6.78 8.18 -27.10
N TYR A 250 8.07 8.53 -27.09
CA TYR A 250 9.14 7.66 -26.58
C TYR A 250 9.10 7.47 -25.06
N ASN A 251 8.60 8.47 -24.33
CA ASN A 251 8.57 8.44 -22.87
C ASN A 251 7.27 7.80 -22.32
N ILE A 252 6.26 7.58 -23.18
CA ILE A 252 5.00 6.91 -22.82
C ILE A 252 5.25 5.51 -22.25
N ARG A 253 6.31 4.80 -22.73
CA ARG A 253 6.65 3.46 -22.22
C ARG A 253 6.91 3.48 -20.70
N TYR A 254 7.61 4.50 -20.20
CA TYR A 254 7.88 4.65 -18.77
C TYR A 254 6.57 4.78 -17.96
N GLU A 255 5.64 5.63 -18.41
CA GLU A 255 4.34 5.81 -17.76
C GLU A 255 3.45 4.55 -17.83
N ILE A 256 3.50 3.80 -18.93
CA ILE A 256 2.77 2.53 -19.05
C ILE A 256 3.32 1.52 -18.04
N ILE A 257 4.65 1.41 -17.93
CA ILE A 257 5.32 0.52 -16.99
C ILE A 257 4.93 0.88 -15.55
N LYS A 258 5.10 2.14 -15.17
CA LYS A 258 4.76 2.65 -13.84
C LYS A 258 3.35 2.27 -13.39
N LYS A 259 2.37 2.33 -14.29
CA LYS A 259 0.96 2.04 -13.99
C LYS A 259 0.61 0.54 -13.87
N ARG A 260 1.56 -0.37 -14.17
CA ARG A 260 1.28 -1.80 -14.29
C ARG A 260 2.22 -2.69 -13.46
N ILE A 261 3.33 -2.16 -12.99
CA ILE A 261 4.33 -2.92 -12.22
C ILE A 261 3.90 -3.20 -10.78
N ASP A 262 2.88 -2.52 -10.26
CA ASP A 262 2.37 -2.76 -8.91
C ASP A 262 1.85 -4.19 -8.74
N LYS A 263 1.16 -4.74 -9.75
CA LYS A 263 0.49 -6.05 -9.72
C LYS A 263 1.12 -7.10 -10.63
N VAL A 264 2.36 -6.87 -11.08
CA VAL A 264 3.05 -7.80 -11.97
C VAL A 264 3.43 -9.10 -11.25
N HIS A 265 3.25 -10.22 -11.92
CA HIS A 265 3.68 -11.54 -11.46
C HIS A 265 5.06 -11.91 -12.02
N ILE A 266 5.70 -12.82 -11.30
CA ILE A 266 6.89 -13.52 -11.81
C ILE A 266 6.45 -14.37 -13.00
N ARG A 267 7.26 -14.40 -14.06
CA ARG A 267 6.96 -15.19 -15.25
C ARG A 267 6.77 -16.67 -14.87
N ASP A 268 5.75 -17.28 -15.47
CA ASP A 268 5.38 -18.68 -15.26
C ASP A 268 5.01 -19.01 -13.79
N SER A 269 4.54 -18.01 -13.04
CA SER A 269 4.11 -18.13 -11.64
C SER A 269 2.93 -17.21 -11.32
N GLU A 270 2.09 -17.62 -10.36
CA GLU A 270 1.02 -16.78 -9.77
C GLU A 270 1.56 -15.91 -8.61
N GLU A 271 2.87 -15.95 -8.37
CA GLU A 271 3.50 -15.15 -7.32
C GLU A 271 3.67 -13.70 -7.77
N ARG A 272 3.03 -12.77 -7.04
CA ARG A 272 3.24 -11.33 -7.21
C ARG A 272 4.71 -10.98 -6.94
N LEU A 273 5.28 -10.10 -7.75
CA LEU A 273 6.66 -9.67 -7.59
C LEU A 273 6.92 -9.08 -6.20
N THR A 274 6.07 -8.16 -5.75
CA THR A 274 6.26 -7.48 -4.46
C THR A 274 5.87 -8.40 -3.31
N GLN A 275 6.75 -8.48 -2.30
CA GLN A 275 6.56 -9.34 -1.13
C GLN A 275 6.90 -8.55 0.14
N PRO A 276 6.15 -8.74 1.25
CA PRO A 276 6.54 -8.19 2.55
C PRO A 276 7.95 -8.65 2.94
N GLY A 277 8.72 -7.78 3.57
CA GLY A 277 10.10 -8.09 3.96
C GLY A 277 11.12 -8.03 2.84
N LYS A 278 10.73 -7.62 1.62
CA LYS A 278 11.62 -7.52 0.48
C LYS A 278 11.43 -6.20 -0.26
N ILE A 279 12.51 -5.73 -0.88
CA ILE A 279 12.46 -4.65 -1.87
C ILE A 279 12.58 -5.24 -3.26
N ALA A 280 11.62 -4.95 -4.13
CA ALA A 280 11.69 -5.30 -5.54
C ALA A 280 12.21 -4.12 -6.38
N VAL A 281 13.25 -4.34 -7.18
CA VAL A 281 13.76 -3.37 -8.14
C VAL A 281 13.49 -3.91 -9.55
N VAL A 282 12.56 -3.27 -10.26
CA VAL A 282 12.20 -3.59 -11.65
C VAL A 282 13.12 -2.82 -12.58
N TYR A 283 13.68 -3.48 -13.59
CA TYR A 283 14.57 -2.87 -14.57
C TYR A 283 14.30 -3.39 -15.98
N SER A 284 14.76 -2.63 -16.96
CA SER A 284 14.64 -2.97 -18.39
C SER A 284 16.00 -3.16 -19.07
N GLN A 285 17.06 -2.59 -18.49
CA GLN A 285 18.41 -2.64 -19.05
C GLN A 285 19.39 -3.25 -18.05
N HIS A 286 20.37 -4.01 -18.55
CA HIS A 286 21.39 -4.63 -17.69
C HIS A 286 22.21 -3.59 -16.90
N LYS A 287 22.46 -2.40 -17.48
CA LYS A 287 23.18 -1.33 -16.79
C LYS A 287 22.44 -0.82 -15.52
N GLU A 288 21.10 -0.87 -15.54
CA GLU A 288 20.28 -0.48 -14.38
C GLU A 288 20.43 -1.52 -13.28
N LEU A 289 20.45 -2.81 -13.62
CA LEU A 289 20.75 -3.88 -12.66
C LEU A 289 22.11 -3.67 -12.00
N MET A 290 23.18 -3.48 -12.78
CA MET A 290 24.53 -3.35 -12.24
C MET A 290 24.65 -2.17 -11.26
N GLU A 291 24.04 -1.03 -11.59
CA GLU A 291 23.99 0.15 -10.71
C GLU A 291 23.28 -0.16 -9.38
N TYR A 292 22.14 -0.85 -9.41
CA TYR A 292 21.42 -1.21 -8.19
C TYR A 292 22.10 -2.31 -7.38
N LEU A 293 22.85 -3.23 -8.00
CA LEU A 293 23.64 -4.23 -7.28
C LEU A 293 24.73 -3.56 -6.42
N GLU A 294 25.40 -2.53 -6.92
CA GLU A 294 26.37 -1.74 -6.14
C GLU A 294 25.71 -1.07 -4.92
N TYR A 295 24.49 -0.54 -5.09
CA TYR A 295 23.74 0.07 -3.97
C TYR A 295 23.27 -0.97 -2.95
N ILE A 296 22.83 -2.15 -3.42
CA ILE A 296 22.41 -3.25 -2.56
C ILE A 296 23.61 -3.74 -1.75
N GLU A 297 24.77 -3.97 -2.37
CA GLU A 297 26.00 -4.38 -1.69
C GLU A 297 26.41 -3.39 -0.60
N PHE A 298 26.34 -2.09 -0.89
CA PHE A 298 26.58 -1.06 0.12
C PHE A 298 25.62 -1.17 1.31
N LEU A 299 24.31 -1.30 1.06
CA LEU A 299 23.31 -1.41 2.15
C LEU A 299 23.35 -2.76 2.88
N GLN A 300 23.84 -3.83 2.25
CA GLN A 300 24.17 -5.10 2.91
C GLN A 300 25.33 -4.89 3.89
N SER A 301 26.38 -4.15 3.49
CA SER A 301 27.52 -3.84 4.37
C SER A 301 27.12 -3.00 5.60
N GLU A 302 26.05 -2.21 5.48
CA GLU A 302 25.45 -1.43 6.58
C GLU A 302 24.46 -2.23 7.44
N GLY A 303 24.24 -3.53 7.14
CA GLY A 303 23.30 -4.38 7.86
C GLY A 303 21.83 -3.98 7.67
N LEU A 304 21.49 -3.34 6.55
CA LEU A 304 20.12 -2.93 6.23
C LEU A 304 19.40 -3.93 5.30
N LEU A 305 20.16 -4.61 4.43
CA LEU A 305 19.68 -5.63 3.50
C LEU A 305 20.38 -6.96 3.75
N GLY A 306 19.68 -8.07 3.47
CA GLY A 306 20.22 -9.41 3.61
C GLY A 306 20.97 -9.89 2.36
N ASP A 307 21.72 -10.98 2.49
CA ASP A 307 22.53 -11.55 1.39
C ASP A 307 21.70 -12.26 0.31
N ASN A 308 20.44 -12.57 0.63
CA ASN A 308 19.55 -13.27 -0.29
C ASN A 308 19.06 -12.31 -1.39
N LEU A 309 19.55 -12.57 -2.60
CA LEU A 309 19.24 -11.79 -3.79
C LEU A 309 18.65 -12.70 -4.86
N GLU A 310 17.42 -12.38 -5.26
CA GLU A 310 16.65 -13.20 -6.19
C GLU A 310 16.47 -12.45 -7.51
N HIS A 311 16.67 -13.13 -8.64
CA HIS A 311 16.48 -12.55 -9.98
C HIS A 311 15.27 -13.16 -10.67
N PHE A 312 14.43 -12.31 -11.26
CA PHE A 312 13.20 -12.72 -11.93
C PHE A 312 13.07 -12.14 -13.32
N ASP A 313 12.50 -12.96 -14.21
CA ASP A 313 11.81 -12.49 -15.38
C ASP A 313 10.34 -12.20 -15.02
N LEU A 314 9.79 -11.10 -15.51
CA LEU A 314 8.40 -10.73 -15.25
C LEU A 314 7.49 -11.16 -16.40
N GLU A 315 6.21 -11.36 -16.09
CA GLU A 315 5.19 -11.57 -17.11
C GLU A 315 5.09 -10.39 -18.07
N ASP A 316 4.77 -10.69 -19.33
CA ASP A 316 4.47 -9.66 -20.31
C ASP A 316 3.03 -9.17 -20.10
N THR A 317 2.83 -7.86 -20.05
CA THR A 317 1.50 -7.26 -19.96
C THR A 317 1.25 -6.38 -21.19
N GLN A 318 0.00 -6.00 -21.48
CA GLN A 318 -0.31 -5.25 -22.70
C GLN A 318 0.56 -3.98 -22.84
N GLY A 319 1.47 -3.98 -23.82
CA GLY A 319 2.38 -2.86 -24.10
C GLY A 319 3.69 -2.86 -23.30
N ILE A 320 3.94 -3.88 -22.47
CA ILE A 320 5.16 -4.04 -21.69
C ILE A 320 5.67 -5.47 -21.89
N SER A 321 6.89 -5.60 -22.40
CA SER A 321 7.58 -6.89 -22.45
C SER A 321 9.05 -6.77 -22.07
N GLY A 322 9.59 -7.89 -21.61
CA GLY A 322 11.01 -8.05 -21.31
C GLY A 322 11.47 -7.32 -20.04
N LEU A 323 10.57 -7.03 -19.11
CA LEU A 323 10.96 -6.54 -17.79
C LEU A 323 11.56 -7.67 -16.95
N LYS A 324 12.53 -7.30 -16.14
CA LYS A 324 13.18 -8.15 -15.15
C LYS A 324 13.12 -7.46 -13.80
N ALA A 325 13.31 -8.23 -12.74
CA ALA A 325 13.43 -7.69 -11.41
C ALA A 325 14.54 -8.36 -10.62
N VAL A 326 15.02 -7.64 -9.62
CA VAL A 326 15.78 -8.22 -8.51
C VAL A 326 14.98 -7.98 -7.23
N ARG A 327 14.96 -8.98 -6.34
CA ARG A 327 14.44 -8.83 -4.97
C ARG A 327 15.55 -9.06 -3.97
N VAL A 328 15.51 -8.30 -2.90
CA VAL A 328 16.45 -8.40 -1.78
C VAL A 328 15.71 -8.31 -0.46
N ASP A 329 16.12 -9.12 0.50
CA ASP A 329 15.52 -9.16 1.84
C ASP A 329 15.90 -7.92 2.66
N VAL A 330 14.95 -7.42 3.46
CA VAL A 330 15.17 -6.34 4.42
C VAL A 330 15.52 -6.93 5.78
N LEU A 331 16.61 -6.45 6.40
CA LEU A 331 16.95 -6.83 7.77
C LEU A 331 16.19 -5.95 8.78
N PHE A 332 15.24 -6.56 9.48
CA PHE A 332 14.38 -5.85 10.42
C PHE A 332 15.05 -5.59 11.77
N GLU A 333 15.83 -6.56 12.26
CA GLU A 333 16.66 -6.42 13.44
C GLU A 333 18.08 -6.11 13.01
N PRO A 334 18.76 -5.13 13.62
CA PRO A 334 20.20 -5.01 13.40
C PRO A 334 20.85 -6.28 13.96
N GLU A 335 21.45 -7.11 13.12
CA GLU A 335 22.47 -8.03 13.61
C GLU A 335 23.48 -7.19 14.38
N ALA A 336 23.79 -7.58 15.61
CA ALA A 336 24.84 -6.95 16.37
C ALA A 336 26.10 -7.00 15.50
N ALA A 337 26.59 -5.83 15.09
CA ALA A 337 27.77 -5.72 14.23
C ALA A 337 28.86 -6.68 14.71
N PRO A 338 29.56 -7.39 13.80
CA PRO A 338 30.68 -8.22 14.20
C PRO A 338 31.64 -7.33 14.98
N LYS A 339 31.88 -7.66 16.25
CA LYS A 339 32.87 -6.95 17.07
C LYS A 339 34.16 -6.93 16.26
N GLU A 340 34.60 -5.73 15.85
CA GLU A 340 35.91 -5.51 15.28
C GLU A 340 36.92 -6.31 16.11
N SER A 341 37.53 -7.33 15.49
CA SER A 341 38.61 -8.06 16.13
C SER A 341 39.69 -7.05 16.46
N ASN A 342 40.02 -6.92 17.75
CA ASN A 342 41.12 -6.09 18.25
C ASN A 342 42.42 -6.38 17.49
N ALA A 343 42.67 -5.65 16.40
CA ALA A 343 43.96 -5.55 15.75
C ALA A 343 44.69 -4.32 16.29
N ARG A 344 44.93 -4.30 17.60
CA ARG A 344 45.95 -3.47 18.24
C ARG A 344 46.56 -4.24 19.40
N LEU A 345 47.72 -4.83 19.14
CA LEU A 345 48.86 -4.92 20.07
C LEU A 345 50.01 -5.63 19.35
N GLY A 346 50.93 -4.82 18.82
CA GLY A 346 52.13 -5.27 18.12
C GLY A 346 53.11 -4.11 17.88
N LYS A 347 53.20 -3.18 18.84
CA LYS A 347 54.27 -2.19 18.92
C LYS A 347 54.70 -2.07 20.37
N GLU A 348 55.54 -3.00 20.81
CA GLU A 348 56.46 -2.83 21.93
C GLU A 348 57.37 -4.06 22.01
N GLN A 349 58.48 -4.01 21.27
CA GLN A 349 59.75 -4.64 21.64
C GLN A 349 60.82 -4.20 20.63
N LEU A 350 61.36 -3.00 20.86
CA LEU A 350 62.59 -2.54 20.23
C LEU A 350 63.31 -1.58 21.16
N VAL A 351 63.64 -2.05 22.37
CA VAL A 351 64.76 -1.52 23.17
C VAL A 351 65.32 -2.68 24.01
N LYS A 352 66.64 -2.87 23.95
CA LYS A 352 67.52 -3.80 24.71
C LYS A 352 67.79 -5.17 24.09
N ARG A 353 68.73 -5.24 23.15
CA ARG A 353 70.14 -5.58 23.42
C ARG A 353 71.00 -5.39 22.19
#